data_AF-A0A9Q7SC31-F1
#
_entry.id   AF-A0A9Q7SC31-F1
#
_cell.length_a   1.000
_cell.length_b   1.000
_cell.length_c   1.000
_cell.angle_alpha   90.00
_cell.angle_beta   90.00
_cell.angle_gamma   90.00
#
_symmetry.space_group_name_H-M   'P 1'
#
loop_
_entity.id
_entity.type
_entity.pdbx_description
1 polymer ?
#
loop_
_entity_poly.entity_id
_entity_poly.type
_entity_poly.pdbx_seq_one_letter_code
_entity_poly.pdbx_strand_id
1 'polypeptide(L)' 'MSQLERPNDRWDRHEQIQVGARSGWLIHDVNGMSCSVTIPSLQAVATVQVDLKLDLTEQRYDQCPLALQIMKQIEPKIP' A
#
# COMPACT_ATOMS: atom_id res chain seq x y z
N MET A 1 7.11 18.52 2.61
CA MET A 1 6.57 17.18 2.35
C MET A 1 6.38 16.50 3.69
N SER A 2 5.15 16.14 4.05
CA SER A 2 4.87 15.31 5.22
C SER A 2 5.33 13.89 4.90
N GLN A 3 6.35 13.41 5.61
CA GLN A 3 6.72 11.99 5.55
C GLN A 3 5.80 11.21 6.49
N LEU A 4 5.26 10.11 5.99
CA LEU A 4 4.50 9.16 6.81
C LEU A 4 5.45 8.43 7.75
N GLU A 5 5.02 8.27 9.00
CA GLU A 5 5.76 7.47 9.97
C GLU A 5 5.97 6.04 9.47
N ARG A 6 7.05 5.42 9.95
CA ARG A 6 7.37 4.04 9.59
C ARG A 6 6.29 3.08 10.14
N PRO A 7 5.83 2.10 9.34
CA PRO A 7 4.94 1.05 9.81
C PRO A 7 5.53 0.25 10.98
N ASN A 8 4.68 -0.22 11.88
CA ASN A 8 5.07 -1.09 13.00
C ASN A 8 5.31 -2.54 12.54
N ASP A 9 5.76 -3.41 13.46
CA ASP A 9 6.16 -4.79 13.14
C ASP A 9 4.99 -5.77 12.98
N ARG A 10 3.75 -5.28 12.82
CA ARG A 10 2.57 -6.12 12.52
C ARG A 10 2.59 -6.65 11.09
N TRP A 11 3.27 -5.97 10.18
CA TRP A 11 3.32 -6.28 8.75
C TRP A 11 4.49 -7.21 8.46
N ASP A 12 4.27 -8.27 7.67
CA ASP A 12 5.36 -9.20 7.28
C ASP A 12 6.29 -8.61 6.22
N ARG A 13 5.79 -7.62 5.46
CA ARG A 13 6.54 -6.84 4.48
C ARG A 13 6.11 -5.38 4.59
N HIS A 14 7.10 -4.49 4.66
CA HIS A 14 6.90 -3.05 4.64
C HIS A 14 8.06 -2.39 3.86
N GLU A 15 7.72 -1.75 2.74
CA GLU A 15 8.65 -1.17 1.80
C GLU A 15 8.38 0.32 1.63
N GLN A 16 9.44 1.11 1.65
CA GLN A 16 9.35 2.50 1.25
C GLN A 16 9.25 2.57 -0.27
N ILE A 17 8.22 3.25 -0.77
CA ILE A 17 7.97 3.36 -2.21
C ILE A 17 7.82 4.81 -2.64
N GLN A 18 7.93 5.04 -3.95
CA GLN A 18 7.63 6.31 -4.58
C GLN A 18 6.53 6.14 -5.63
N VAL A 19 5.49 6.97 -5.54
CA VAL A 19 4.41 7.06 -6.52
C VAL A 19 4.32 8.51 -6.97
N GLY A 20 4.66 8.77 -8.22
CA GLY A 20 4.78 10.14 -8.74
C GLY A 20 5.79 10.95 -7.91
N ALA A 21 5.34 12.11 -7.41
CA ALA A 21 6.14 12.98 -6.56
C ALA A 21 6.07 12.62 -5.06
N ARG A 22 5.27 11.62 -4.68
CA ARG A 22 4.95 11.29 -3.28
C ARG A 22 5.71 10.05 -2.83
N SER A 23 6.38 10.14 -1.69
CA SER A 23 6.96 8.98 -1.01
C SER A 23 5.96 8.41 -0.02
N GLY A 24 5.87 7.09 0.07
CA GLY A 24 4.91 6.42 0.95
C GLY A 24 5.37 5.02 1.32
N TRP A 25 4.41 4.23 1.80
CA TRP A 25 4.64 2.87 2.27
C TRP A 25 3.78 1.88 1.51
N LEU A 26 4.38 0.75 1.13
CA LEU A 26 3.70 -0.47 0.76
C LEU A 26 3.79 -1.41 1.96
N ILE A 27 2.66 -1.91 2.44
CA ILE A 27 2.57 -2.82 3.58
C ILE A 27 1.75 -4.04 3.20
N HIS A 28 2.19 -5.21 3.63
CA HIS A 28 1.48 -6.47 3.47
C HIS A 28 1.21 -7.07 4.85
N ASP A 29 -0.01 -7.59 5.04
CA ASP A 29 -0.43 -8.16 6.32
C ASP A 29 0.17 -9.54 6.53
N VAL A 30 0.55 -9.84 7.76
CA VAL A 30 1.19 -11.09 8.18
C VAL A 30 0.32 -12.34 7.92
N ASN A 31 -1.00 -12.15 7.81
CA ASN A 31 -1.93 -13.21 7.42
C ASN A 31 -1.99 -13.43 5.89
N GLY A 32 -1.27 -12.64 5.09
CA GLY A 32 -1.27 -12.70 3.64
C GLY A 32 -2.55 -12.21 2.95
N MET A 33 -3.50 -11.63 3.70
CA MET A 33 -4.81 -11.29 3.16
C MET A 33 -4.82 -9.93 2.45
N SER A 34 -4.06 -8.95 2.94
CA SER A 34 -4.14 -7.58 2.43
C SER A 34 -2.77 -7.02 2.07
N CYS A 35 -2.75 -6.23 0.99
CA CYS A 35 -1.64 -5.32 0.71
C CYS A 35 -2.17 -3.91 0.52
N SER A 36 -1.55 -2.97 1.20
CA SER A 36 -1.90 -1.56 1.13
C SER A 36 -0.73 -0.72 0.66
N VAL A 37 -1.04 0.27 -0.18
CA VAL A 37 -0.13 1.34 -0.53
C VAL A 37 -0.69 2.65 0.03
N THR A 38 0.10 3.36 0.82
CA THR A 38 -0.29 4.64 1.44
C THR A 38 0.68 5.74 1.09
N ILE A 39 0.17 6.87 0.60
CA ILE A 39 0.93 8.08 0.28
C ILE A 39 0.30 9.32 0.94
N PRO A 40 1.08 10.38 1.21
CA PRO A 40 0.55 11.62 1.77
C PRO A 40 -0.36 12.35 0.77
N SER A 41 -1.40 13.01 1.28
CA SER A 41 -2.23 14.03 0.63
C SER A 41 -2.05 15.37 1.33
N LEU A 42 -2.42 16.50 0.71
CA LEU A 42 -2.24 17.86 1.25
C LEU A 42 -2.59 18.00 2.74
N GLN A 43 -3.68 17.37 3.19
CA GLN A 43 -4.16 17.43 4.58
C GLN A 43 -4.56 16.05 5.13
N ALA A 44 -4.19 14.95 4.45
CA ALA A 44 -4.65 13.61 4.78
C ALA A 44 -3.67 12.53 4.28
N VAL A 45 -4.12 11.28 4.30
CA VAL A 45 -3.46 10.14 3.66
C VAL A 45 -4.38 9.54 2.62
N ALA A 46 -3.81 9.04 1.54
CA ALA A 46 -4.52 8.26 0.55
C ALA A 46 -3.99 6.83 0.54
N THR A 47 -4.89 5.87 0.66
CA THR A 47 -4.57 4.44 0.71
C THR A 47 -5.33 3.68 -0.37
N VAL A 48 -4.63 2.82 -1.08
CA VAL A 48 -5.22 1.74 -1.85
C VAL A 48 -4.94 0.46 -1.12
N GLN A 49 -5.99 -0.32 -0.84
CA GLN A 49 -5.88 -1.64 -0.25
C GLN A 49 -6.48 -2.67 -1.21
N VAL A 50 -5.76 -3.77 -1.40
CA VAL A 50 -6.25 -4.95 -2.13
C VAL A 50 -6.29 -6.10 -1.14
N ASP A 51 -7.50 -6.63 -0.95
CA ASP A 51 -7.76 -7.78 -0.11
C ASP A 51 -8.02 -9.00 -0.98
N LEU A 52 -7.36 -10.10 -0.65
CA LEU A 52 -7.57 -11.40 -1.26
C LEU A 52 -8.72 -12.13 -0.58
N LYS A 53 -9.37 -12.99 -1.37
CA LYS A 53 -10.21 -14.06 -0.83
C LYS A 53 -9.32 -15.17 -0.26
N LEU A 54 -9.89 -15.95 0.67
CA LEU A 54 -9.16 -17.01 1.39
C LEU A 54 -8.42 -17.98 0.45
N ASP A 55 -9.06 -18.41 -0.64
CA ASP A 55 -8.48 -19.33 -1.62
C ASP A 55 -7.21 -18.77 -2.30
N LEU A 56 -7.16 -17.47 -2.56
CA LEU A 56 -5.99 -16.79 -3.12
C LEU A 56 -4.92 -16.53 -2.04
N THR A 57 -5.33 -16.26 -0.80
CA THR A 57 -4.42 -16.14 0.35
C THR A 57 -3.71 -17.47 0.62
N GLU A 58 -4.42 -18.60 0.60
CA GLU A 58 -3.84 -19.94 0.77
C GLU A 58 -2.87 -20.31 -0.35
N GLN A 59 -3.13 -19.82 -1.57
CA GLN A 59 -2.21 -19.92 -2.71
C GLN A 59 -1.03 -18.94 -2.65
N ARG A 60 -0.95 -18.09 -1.62
CA ARG A 60 0.10 -17.08 -1.42
C ARG A 60 0.26 -16.15 -2.62
N TYR A 61 -0.85 -15.76 -3.22
CA TYR A 61 -0.83 -14.78 -4.30
C TYR A 61 -0.29 -13.43 -3.78
N ASP A 62 0.60 -12.78 -4.55
CA ASP A 62 1.08 -11.44 -4.20
C ASP A 62 0.21 -10.37 -4.86
N GLN A 63 -0.59 -9.70 -4.03
CA GLN A 63 -1.52 -8.64 -4.39
C GLN A 63 -0.89 -7.23 -4.34
N CYS A 64 0.35 -7.11 -3.85
CA CYS A 64 1.04 -5.83 -3.75
C CYS A 64 1.31 -5.14 -5.10
N PRO A 65 1.69 -5.85 -6.19
CA PRO A 65 1.82 -5.23 -7.51
C PRO A 65 0.53 -4.56 -7.99
N LEU A 66 -0.63 -5.17 -7.71
CA LEU A 66 -1.93 -4.62 -8.09
C LEU A 66 -2.27 -3.36 -7.27
N ALA A 67 -2.07 -3.40 -5.95
CA ALA A 67 -2.27 -2.23 -5.09
C ALA A 67 -1.41 -1.04 -5.55
N LEU A 68 -0.14 -1.28 -5.89
CA LEU A 68 0.77 -0.28 -6.41
C LEU A 68 0.33 0.25 -7.78
N GLN A 69 -0.14 -0.61 -8.67
CA GLN A 69 -0.64 -0.21 -9.99
C GLN A 69 -1.86 0.70 -9.87
N ILE A 70 -2.82 0.36 -9.01
CA ILE A 70 -4.00 1.19 -8.77
C ILE A 70 -3.60 2.53 -8.15
N MET A 71 -2.68 2.53 -7.16
CA MET A 71 -2.20 3.76 -6.55
C MET A 71 -1.57 4.70 -7.60
N LYS A 72 -0.74 4.17 -8.50
CA LYS A 72 -0.16 4.95 -9.61
C LYS A 72 -1.21 5.61 -10.51
N GLN A 73 -2.37 4.99 -10.69
CA GLN A 73 -3.45 5.56 -11.50
C GLN A 73 -4.25 6.64 -10.78
N ILE A 74 -4.37 6.55 -9.45
CA ILE A 74 -5.13 7.54 -8.67
C ILE A 74 -4.27 8.70 -8.18
N GLU A 75 -2.93 8.52 -8.06
CA GLU A 75 -2.01 9.55 -7.56
C GLU A 75 -2.19 10.94 -8.19
N PRO A 76 -2.35 11.07 -9.52
CA PRO A 76 -2.55 12.38 -10.14
C PRO A 76 -3.85 13.09 -9.72
N LYS A 77 -4.79 12.37 -9.11
CA LYS A 77 -6.11 12.87 -8.66
C LYS A 77 -6.17 13.10 -7.15
N ILE A 78 -5.13 12.71 -6.41
CA ILE A 78 -5.06 12.90 -4.97
C ILE A 78 -4.67 14.37 -4.72
N PRO A 79 -5.42 15.11 -3.87
CA PRO A 79 -5.04 16.47 -3.47
C PRO A 79 -3.64 16.50 -2.85
#